data_AF-A0A2H0BXX8-F1
#
_entry.id   AF-A0A2H0BXX8-F1
#
_cell.length_a   1.000
_cell.length_b   1.000
_cell.length_c   1.000
_cell.angle_alpha   90.00
_cell.angle_beta   90.00
_cell.angle_gamma   90.00
#
_symmetry.space_group_name_H-M   'P 1'
#
loop_
_entity.id
_entity.type
_entity.pdbx_description
1 polymer ?
#
loop_
_entity_poly.entity_id
_entity_poly.type
_entity_poly.pdbx_seq_one_letter_code
_entity_poly.pdbx_strand_id
1 'polypeptide(L)' 'MKLLTKVFFGFVSIFGDYNDEWGYFSLNELKTYVGKFGLGIERDLHFEKQRMSKVMPSAILE' A
#
# COMPACT_ATOMS: atom_id res chain seq x y z
N MET A 1 8.61 19.31 -17.66
CA MET A 1 7.93 18.89 -16.42
C MET A 1 8.14 17.40 -16.26
N LYS A 2 9.05 16.96 -15.37
CA LYS A 2 9.32 15.53 -15.16
C LYS A 2 8.15 14.96 -14.35
N LEU A 3 7.20 14.29 -15.01
CA LEU A 3 6.25 13.40 -14.35
C LEU A 3 7.06 12.19 -13.85
N LEU A 4 7.75 12.36 -12.72
CA LEU A 4 8.36 11.24 -12.01
C LEU A 4 7.19 10.40 -11.47
N THR A 5 6.86 9.33 -12.19
CA THR A 5 6.00 8.28 -11.68
C THR A 5 6.63 7.73 -10.41
N LYS A 6 6.05 8.06 -9.26
CA LYS A 6 6.47 7.56 -7.95
C LYS A 6 5.93 6.15 -7.79
N VAL A 7 6.64 5.19 -8.37
CA VAL A 7 6.34 3.76 -8.27
C VAL A 7 7.11 3.18 -7.09
N PHE A 8 6.44 2.35 -6.30
CA PHE A 8 7.01 1.63 -5.18
C PHE A 8 6.76 0.15 -5.33
N PHE A 9 7.67 -0.68 -4.84
CA PHE A 9 7.42 -2.10 -4.63
C PHE A 9 6.98 -2.30 -3.17
N GLY A 10 5.94 -3.08 -2.95
CA GLY A 10 5.47 -3.41 -1.60
C GLY A 10 4.35 -4.41 -1.61
N PHE A 11 3.91 -4.77 -0.41
CA PHE A 11 2.79 -5.66 -0.19
C PHE A 11 1.50 -4.83 -0.10
N VAL A 12 0.47 -5.27 -0.79
CA VAL A 12 -0.86 -4.67 -0.79
C VAL A 12 -1.84 -5.71 -0.28
N SER A 13 -2.63 -5.32 0.73
CA SER A 13 -3.72 -6.12 1.27
C SER A 13 -4.91 -5.20 1.48
N ILE A 14 -6.05 -5.53 0.87
CA ILE A 14 -7.29 -4.74 0.97
C ILE A 14 -8.22 -5.37 2.00
N PHE A 15 -8.40 -6.69 1.92
CA PHE A 15 -9.31 -7.44 2.78
C PHE A 15 -8.63 -8.57 3.57
N GLY A 16 -7.30 -8.71 3.48
CA GLY A 16 -6.57 -9.84 4.07
C GLY A 16 -7.00 -11.16 3.45
N ASP A 17 -7.21 -11.19 2.13
CA ASP A 17 -7.81 -12.31 1.40
C ASP A 17 -6.99 -12.66 0.14
N TYR A 18 -7.63 -13.27 -0.85
CA TYR A 18 -6.97 -13.69 -2.09
C TYR A 18 -6.44 -12.52 -2.96
N ASN A 19 -6.73 -11.27 -2.59
CA ASN A 19 -6.18 -10.08 -3.24
C ASN A 19 -4.87 -9.60 -2.61
N ASP A 20 -4.35 -10.32 -1.62
CA ASP A 20 -3.08 -10.03 -0.97
C ASP A 20 -1.91 -10.34 -1.93
N GLU A 21 -1.17 -9.31 -2.32
CA GLU A 21 -0.10 -9.45 -3.32
C GLU A 21 1.13 -8.58 -3.06
N TRP A 22 2.28 -9.07 -3.49
CA TRP A 22 3.50 -8.28 -3.63
C TRP A 22 3.60 -7.74 -5.05
N GLY A 23 3.72 -6.43 -5.19
CA GLY A 23 3.70 -5.81 -6.50
C GLY A 23 4.24 -4.39 -6.54
N TYR A 24 4.24 -3.84 -7.74
CA TYR A 24 4.54 -2.44 -7.96
C TYR A 24 3.25 -1.62 -7.99
N PHE A 25 3.24 -0.48 -7.30
CA PHE A 25 2.08 0.42 -7.27
C PHE A 25 2.50 1.89 -7.42
N SER A 26 1.59 2.71 -7.94
CA SER A 26 1.81 4.14 -8.20
C SER A 26 1.25 5.01 -7.09
N LEU A 27 2.08 5.87 -6.49
CA LEU A 27 1.59 6.87 -5.52
C LEU A 27 0.59 7.85 -6.14
N ASN A 28 0.75 8.17 -7.42
CA ASN A 28 -0.15 9.10 -8.09
C ASN A 28 -1.54 8.47 -8.20
N GLU A 29 -1.61 7.18 -8.49
CA GLU A 29 -2.87 6.44 -8.55
C GLU A 29 -3.54 6.39 -7.17
N LEU A 30 -2.79 6.04 -6.12
CA LEU A 30 -3.30 6.03 -4.74
C LEU A 30 -3.85 7.40 -4.31
N LYS A 31 -3.23 8.50 -4.75
CA LYS A 31 -3.69 9.87 -4.44
C LYS A 31 -4.95 10.28 -5.21
N THR A 32 -5.23 9.65 -6.35
CA THR A 32 -6.45 9.91 -7.13
C THR A 32 -7.65 9.12 -6.62
N TYR A 33 -7.42 8.11 -5.77
CA TYR A 33 -8.50 7.33 -5.18
C TYR A 33 -9.36 8.20 -4.25
N VAL A 34 -10.67 8.13 -4.45
CA VAL A 34 -11.68 8.78 -3.61
C VAL A 34 -12.68 7.70 -3.19
N GLY A 35 -12.64 7.34 -1.91
CA GLY A 35 -13.53 6.36 -1.32
C GLY A 35 -14.93 6.90 -1.06
N LYS A 36 -15.75 6.06 -0.42
CA LYS A 36 -17.07 6.45 0.06
C LYS A 36 -16.93 7.67 0.97
N PHE A 37 -17.83 8.65 0.83
CA PHE A 37 -17.83 9.92 1.56
C PHE A 37 -16.73 10.93 1.17
N GLY A 38 -16.03 10.72 0.04
CA GLY A 38 -15.06 11.70 -0.45
C GLY A 38 -13.69 11.61 0.22
N LEU A 39 -13.42 10.55 0.99
CA LEU A 39 -12.17 10.34 1.71
C LEU A 39 -11.15 9.60 0.84
N GLY A 40 -9.93 10.11 0.77
CA GLY A 40 -8.80 9.42 0.13
C GLY A 40 -8.18 8.35 1.04
N ILE A 41 -7.12 7.71 0.56
CA ILE A 41 -6.31 6.78 1.37
C ILE A 41 -5.50 7.59 2.39
N GLU A 42 -5.66 7.27 3.67
CA GLU A 42 -4.93 7.90 4.76
C GLU A 42 -3.58 7.22 5.00
N ARG A 43 -2.61 7.99 5.49
CA ARG A 43 -1.30 7.46 5.91
C ARG A 43 -1.19 7.56 7.42
N ASP A 44 -0.72 6.50 8.04
CA ASP A 44 -0.38 6.52 9.46
C ASP A 44 0.87 7.39 9.68
N LEU A 45 0.72 8.45 10.49
CA LEU A 45 1.78 9.40 10.84
C LEU A 45 2.75 8.86 11.89
N HIS A 46 2.34 7.84 12.64
CA HIS A 46 3.11 7.25 13.74
C HIS A 46 3.68 5.88 13.37
N PHE A 47 3.50 5.43 12.13
CA PHE A 47 4.05 4.16 11.67
C PHE A 47 5.59 4.18 11.72
N GLU A 48 6.14 3.32 12.57
CA GLU A 48 7.58 3.08 12.64
C GLU A 48 7.98 1.91 11.76
N LYS A 49 9.20 1.96 11.21
CA LYS A 49 9.71 0.88 10.35
C LYS A 49 9.76 -0.44 11.14
N GLN A 50 8.99 -1.43 10.68
CA GLN A 50 8.94 -2.76 11.27
C GLN A 50 9.21 -3.84 10.21
N ARG A 51 9.61 -5.03 10.68
CA ARG A 51 9.77 -6.21 9.81
C ARG A 51 8.40 -6.62 9.27
N MET A 52 8.32 -6.96 7.98
CA MET A 52 7.06 -7.39 7.38
C MET A 52 6.46 -8.61 8.11
N SER A 53 7.30 -9.56 8.53
CA SER A 53 6.85 -10.72 9.32
C SER A 53 6.20 -10.38 10.65
N LYS A 54 6.36 -9.15 11.16
CA LYS A 54 5.65 -8.66 12.36
C LYS A 54 4.35 -7.94 12.02
N VAL A 55 4.32 -7.20 10.91
CA VAL A 55 3.17 -6.39 10.50
C VAL A 55 2.12 -7.23 9.76
N MET A 56 2.58 -8.12 8.88
CA MET A 56 1.73 -9.05 8.12
C MET A 56 2.43 -10.41 7.98
N PRO A 57 2.28 -11.32 8.96
CA PRO A 57 2.91 -12.64 8.92
C PRO A 57 2.52 -13.45 7.67
N SER A 58 1.28 -13.32 7.18
CA SER A 58 0.79 -13.98 5.97
C SER A 58 1.45 -13.50 4.67
N ALA A 59 2.10 -12.34 4.68
CA ALA A 59 2.81 -11.81 3.52
C ALA A 59 4.15 -12.52 3.24
N ILE A 60 4.62 -13.36 4.17
CA ILE A 60 5.85 -14.12 4.01
C ILE A 60 5.51 -15.46 3.36
N LEU A 61 5.98 -15.67 2.13
CA LEU A 61 5.96 -16.98 1.49
C LEU A 61 7.03 -17.85 2.17
N GLU A 62 6.67 -19.08 2.55
CA GLU A 62 7.59 -20.07 3.14
C GLU A 62 8.77 -20.42 2.22
#